data_AF-A0A420YQT7-F1
#
_entry.id   AF-A0A420YQT7-F1
#
_cell.length_a   1.000
_cell.length_b   1.000
_cell.length_c   1.000
_cell.angle_alpha   90.00
_cell.angle_beta   90.00
_cell.angle_gamma   90.00
#
_symmetry.space_group_name_H-M   'P 1'
#
loop_
_entity.id
_entity.type
_entity.pdbx_description
1 polymer ?
#
loop_
_entity_poly.entity_id
_entity_poly.type
_entity_poly.pdbx_seq_one_letter_code
_entity_poly.pdbx_strand_id
1 'polypeptide(L)' 'MKNLLKQLRKELKLTQEELAKALNLSISYYVKLENGFMNPSYKVMKSLKKFYGDRIDLNELVK' A
#
# COMPACT_ATOMS: atom_id res chain seq x y z
N MET A 1 -4.08 -5.81 11.51
CA MET A 1 -3.58 -5.59 10.13
C MET A 1 -4.49 -4.80 9.20
N LYS A 2 -5.82 -4.79 9.36
CA LYS A 2 -6.69 -3.98 8.47
C LYS A 2 -6.49 -2.50 8.78
N ASN A 3 -5.90 -1.77 7.84
CA ASN A 3 -6.08 -0.34 7.60
C ASN A 3 -4.81 0.53 7.54
N LEU A 4 -3.58 0.05 7.77
CA LEU A 4 -2.40 0.95 7.64
C LEU A 4 -2.31 1.58 6.24
N LEU A 5 -2.34 0.75 5.19
CA LEU A 5 -2.34 1.23 3.80
C LEU A 5 -3.53 2.13 3.50
N LYS A 6 -4.70 1.78 4.02
CA LYS A 6 -5.95 2.54 3.83
C LYS A 6 -5.92 3.89 4.57
N GLN A 7 -5.33 3.94 5.76
CA GLN A 7 -5.15 5.14 6.57
C GLN A 7 -4.19 6.08 5.87
N LEU A 8 -2.99 5.60 5.52
CA LEU A 8 -1.99 6.38 4.80
C LEU A 8 -2.53 6.92 3.48
N ARG A 9 -3.26 6.10 2.72
CA ARG A 9 -3.92 6.55 1.50
C ARG A 9 -4.93 7.68 1.75
N LYS A 10 -5.78 7.53 2.78
CA LYS A 10 -6.80 8.53 3.14
C LYS A 10 -6.18 9.82 3.68
N GLU A 11 -5.08 9.74 4.42
CA GLU A 11 -4.32 10.91 4.88
C GLU A 11 -3.78 11.73 3.71
N LEU A 12 -3.36 11.05 2.63
CA LEU A 12 -2.95 11.69 1.37
C LEU A 12 -4.14 12.11 0.48
N LYS A 13 -5.38 11.86 0.91
CA LYS A 13 -6.61 12.11 0.14
C LYS A 13 -6.63 11.46 -1.25
N LEU A 14 -5.96 10.31 -1.39
CA LEU A 14 -5.90 9.57 -2.65
C LEU A 14 -7.00 8.51 -2.72
N THR A 15 -7.49 8.26 -3.94
CA THR A 15 -8.26 7.07 -4.29
C THR A 15 -7.37 5.85 -4.41
N GLN A 16 -7.96 4.65 -4.41
CA GLN A 16 -7.21 3.41 -4.63
C GLN A 16 -6.58 3.38 -6.03
N GLU A 17 -7.22 3.99 -7.01
CA GLU A 17 -6.73 4.11 -8.38
C GLU A 17 -5.52 5.04 -8.49
N GLU A 18 -5.60 6.25 -7.93
CA GLU A 18 -4.50 7.20 -7.94
C GLU A 18 -3.25 6.63 -7.26
N LEU A 19 -3.44 5.95 -6.13
CA LEU A 19 -2.33 5.34 -5.41
C LEU A 19 -1.75 4.13 -6.14
N ALA A 20 -2.59 3.28 -6.74
CA ALA A 20 -2.12 2.18 -7.59
C ALA A 20 -1.28 2.72 -8.76
N LYS A 21 -1.74 3.79 -9.42
CA LYS A 21 -1.01 4.47 -10.48
C LYS A 21 0.32 5.06 -9.99
N ALA A 22 0.33 5.72 -8.83
CA ALA A 22 1.55 6.28 -8.25
C ALA A 22 2.60 5.20 -7.89
N LEU A 23 2.15 4.01 -7.49
CA LEU A 23 3.01 2.87 -7.18
C LEU A 23 3.34 2.00 -8.40
N ASN A 24 2.82 2.34 -9.58
CA ASN A 24 2.90 1.56 -10.81
C ASN A 24 2.39 0.11 -10.63
N LEU A 25 1.22 -0.02 -10.00
CA LEU A 25 0.50 -1.27 -9.74
C LEU A 25 -0.85 -1.25 -10.44
N SER A 26 -1.42 -2.43 -10.71
CA SER A 26 -2.82 -2.51 -11.10
C SER A 26 -3.72 -2.18 -9.90
N ILE A 27 -4.86 -1.53 -10.18
CA ILE A 27 -5.86 -1.18 -9.16
C ILE A 27 -6.28 -2.44 -8.40
N SER A 28 -6.64 -3.51 -9.12
CA SER A 28 -7.06 -4.78 -8.53
C SER A 28 -6.01 -5.39 -7.60
N TYR A 29 -4.72 -5.27 -7.94
CA TYR A 29 -3.63 -5.72 -7.08
C TYR A 29 -3.55 -4.88 -5.81
N TYR A 30 -3.58 -3.55 -5.95
CA TYR A 30 -3.54 -2.64 -4.80
C TYR A 30 -4.76 -2.82 -3.88
N VAL A 31 -5.96 -3.04 -4.42
CA VAL A 31 -7.18 -3.29 -3.64
C VAL A 31 -7.06 -4.59 -2.83
N LYS A 32 -6.54 -5.67 -3.41
CA LYS A 32 -6.30 -6.92 -2.68
C LYS A 32 -5.28 -6.73 -1.58
N LEU A 33 -4.21 -5.98 -1.86
CA LEU A 33 -3.18 -5.61 -0.92
C LEU A 33 -3.73 -4.80 0.27
N GLU A 34 -4.42 -3.69 -0.01
CA GLU A 34 -4.98 -2.78 1.00
C GLU A 34 -5.95 -3.48 1.94
N ASN A 35 -6.75 -4.40 1.40
CA ASN A 35 -7.74 -5.15 2.18
C ASN A 35 -7.16 -6.37 2.90
N GLY A 36 -5.87 -6.68 2.72
CA GLY A 36 -5.19 -7.80 3.35
C GLY A 36 -5.55 -9.17 2.75
N PHE A 37 -6.06 -9.20 1.52
CA PHE A 37 -6.28 -10.46 0.79
C PHE A 37 -4.97 -11.08 0.28
N MET A 38 -3.89 -10.30 0.23
CA MET A 38 -2.58 -10.76 -0.19
C MET A 38 -1.46 -9.96 0.44
N ASN A 39 -0.32 -10.61 0.67
CA ASN A 39 0.89 -9.95 1.12
C ASN A 39 1.62 -9.28 -0.06
N PRO A 40 2.22 -8.09 0.15
CA PRO A 40 3.03 -7.45 -0.87
C PRO A 40 4.27 -8.29 -1.19
N SER A 41 4.67 -8.30 -2.46
CA SER A 41 6.00 -8.80 -2.82
C SER A 41 7.08 -7.83 -2.35
N TYR A 42 8.33 -8.31 -2.25
CA TYR A 42 9.47 -7.46 -1.88
C TYR A 42 9.58 -6.18 -2.73
N LYS A 43 9.31 -6.29 -4.04
CA LYS A 43 9.31 -5.14 -4.95
C LYS A 43 8.24 -4.10 -4.56
N VAL A 44 7.05 -4.56 -4.18
CA VAL A 44 5.95 -3.70 -3.74
C VAL A 44 6.26 -3.08 -2.38
N MET A 45 6.83 -3.83 -1.44
CA MET A 45 7.30 -3.30 -0.16
C MET A 45 8.32 -2.17 -0.38
N LYS A 46 9.25 -2.34 -1.31
CA LYS A 46 10.23 -1.31 -1.67
C LYS A 46 9.57 -0.07 -2.30
N SER A 47 8.60 -0.24 -3.19
CA SER A 47 7.82 0.87 -3.76
C SER A 47 7.03 1.62 -2.68
N LEU A 48 6.39 0.89 -1.77
CA LEU A 48 5.64 1.47 -0.65
C LEU A 48 6.56 2.24 0.30
N LYS A 49 7.72 1.67 0.67
CA LYS A 49 8.71 2.35 1.51
C LYS A 49 9.27 3.60 0.82
N LYS A 50 9.47 3.56 -0.51
CA LYS A 50 9.89 4.73 -1.28
C LYS A 50 8.82 5.82 -1.33
N PHE A 51 7.55 5.44 -1.45
CA PHE A 51 6.43 6.39 -1.54
C PHE A 51 6.07 7.01 -0.19
N TYR A 52 5.99 6.19 0.87
CA TYR A 52 5.57 6.62 2.21
C TYR A 52 6.72 6.98 3.15
N GLY A 53 7.96 6.61 2.82
CA GLY A 53 9.13 6.88 3.66
C GLY A 53 9.01 6.22 5.04
N ASP A 54 9.24 6.99 6.10
CA ASP A 54 9.17 6.51 7.48
C ASP A 54 7.76 6.42 8.06
N ARG A 55 6.75 6.81 7.28
CA ARG A 55 5.33 6.65 7.67
C ARG A 55 4.83 5.22 7.55
N ILE A 56 5.57 4.33 6.88
CA ILE A 56 5.19 2.92 6.72
C ILE A 56 6.18 2.00 7.44
N ASP A 57 5.65 1.15 8.30
CA ASP A 57 6.36 -0.02 8.82
C ASP A 57 6.02 -1.24 7.95
N LEU A 58 7.05 -1.79 7.31
CA LEU A 58 6.90 -2.94 6.43
C LEU A 58 6.55 -4.23 7.20
N ASN A 59 6.90 -4.33 8.49
CA ASN A 59 6.58 -5.48 9.32
C ASN A 59 5.07 -5.61 9.53
N GLU A 60 4.35 -4.49 9.55
CA GLU A 60 2.90 -4.43 9.69
C GLU A 60 2.15 -4.90 8.42
N LEU A 61 2.86 -5.08 7.30
CA LEU A 61 2.30 -5.58 6.04
C LEU A 61 2.34 -7.12 5.92
N VAL A 62 3.07 -7.81 6.80
CA VAL A 62 3.33 -9.26 6.72
C VAL A 62 2.86 -10.02 7.97
N LYS A 63 2.40 -9.31 9.00
CA LYS A 63 1.80 -9.89 10.20
C LYS A 63 0.39 -10.41 9.94
#